data_AF-A0A5C3NPQ8-F1
#
_entry.id   AF-A0A5C3NPQ8-F1
#
_cell.length_a   1.000
_cell.length_b   1.000
_cell.length_c   1.000
_cell.angle_alpha   90.00
_cell.angle_beta   90.00
_cell.angle_gamma   90.00
#
_symmetry.space_group_name_H-M   'P 1'
#
loop_
_entity.id
_entity.type
_entity.pdbx_description
1 polymer ?
#
loop_
_entity_poly.entity_id
_entity_poly.type
_entity_poly.pdbx_seq_one_letter_code
_entity_poly.pdbx_strand_id
1 'polypeptide(L)'
;MRVATTGEPTPIKTYHEDIIVFDVVDGETQRTSGHTLKGHTGPVWQVSWAHPKFGQILASCSYDGKVIIWKEQQAQAPRAGGWSKIKEQTQHKASVNSVSWAPHELGAILACASSDGTIPVLSFKNDNTWGADVFEGHAIGCNAVSWAPAVQPGSLLVPQPSNTVPGQAPAAVQSVKRFASAGCDNLVKIRGFRDDTQAWVEKDVLDGHADWVRDVACAPNIGLPRSYIATASQDKTVLIWTKDSPTSPWVKTALDPPSASVSPTQASGAVAPAGAT
;
A
#
# COMPACT_ATOMS: atom_id res chain seq x y z
N MET A 1 9.33 -16.57 -9.03
CA MET A 1 8.73 -15.32 -8.49
C MET A 1 9.69 -14.17 -8.83
N ARG A 2 9.21 -12.95 -9.12
CA ARG A 2 10.09 -11.79 -9.36
C ARG A 2 10.07 -10.84 -8.19
N VAL A 3 11.22 -10.24 -7.91
CA VAL A 3 11.39 -9.24 -6.85
C VAL A 3 12.08 -8.03 -7.44
N ALA A 4 11.67 -6.84 -7.03
CA ALA A 4 12.32 -5.58 -7.36
C ALA A 4 12.85 -4.95 -6.09
N THR A 5 14.08 -4.41 -6.16
CA THR A 5 14.77 -3.79 -5.01
C THR A 5 15.52 -2.56 -5.49
N THR A 6 15.81 -1.64 -4.57
CA THR A 6 16.58 -0.42 -4.84
C THR A 6 18.07 -0.71 -4.63
N GLY A 7 18.83 -0.78 -5.72
CA GLY A 7 20.28 -1.03 -5.69
C GLY A 7 20.75 -2.41 -5.22
N GLU A 8 22.08 -2.58 -5.20
CA GLU A 8 22.78 -3.73 -4.64
C GLU A 8 23.01 -3.51 -3.12
N PRO A 9 22.88 -4.55 -2.27
CA PRO A 9 23.19 -4.42 -0.85
C PRO A 9 24.69 -4.17 -0.66
N THR A 10 25.08 -2.89 -0.55
CA THR A 10 26.45 -2.48 -0.23
C THR A 10 26.56 -2.13 1.25
N PRO A 11 27.73 -2.38 1.90
CA PRO A 11 27.92 -2.14 3.33
C PRO A 11 27.94 -0.65 3.72
N ILE A 12 27.87 0.26 2.75
CA ILE A 12 27.78 1.70 2.94
C ILE A 12 26.34 2.09 2.63
N LYS A 13 25.71 2.93 3.47
CA LYS A 13 24.38 3.53 3.22
C LYS A 13 24.45 4.47 2.01
N THR A 14 24.55 3.89 0.83
CA THR A 14 24.45 4.58 -0.44
C THR A 14 22.99 4.55 -0.81
N TYR A 15 22.37 5.72 -0.95
CA TYR A 15 21.02 5.76 -1.51
C TYR A 15 21.12 5.44 -3.00
N HIS A 16 20.32 4.49 -3.46
CA HIS A 16 20.36 4.04 -4.85
C HIS A 16 19.24 4.68 -5.66
N GLU A 17 19.63 5.25 -6.81
CA GLU A 17 18.72 5.77 -7.84
C GLU A 17 18.20 4.67 -8.77
N ASP A 18 18.91 3.55 -8.83
CA ASP A 18 18.63 2.41 -9.69
C ASP A 18 17.67 1.42 -9.03
N ILE A 19 16.76 0.87 -9.83
CA ILE A 19 15.92 -0.27 -9.46
C ILE A 19 16.49 -1.51 -10.13
N ILE A 20 16.55 -2.63 -9.42
CA ILE A 20 16.99 -3.90 -9.98
C ILE A 20 15.88 -4.93 -9.84
N VAL A 21 15.52 -5.54 -10.97
CA VAL A 21 14.52 -6.61 -11.06
C VAL A 21 15.24 -7.94 -11.20
N PHE A 22 14.98 -8.88 -10.30
CA PHE A 22 15.58 -10.22 -10.31
C PHE A 22 14.53 -11.32 -10.32
N ASP A 23 14.90 -12.45 -10.91
CA ASP A 23 14.15 -13.70 -10.79
C ASP A 23 14.58 -14.47 -9.54
N VAL A 24 13.59 -14.97 -8.81
CA VAL A 24 13.75 -15.88 -7.68
C VAL A 24 13.23 -17.25 -8.09
N VAL A 25 14.14 -18.21 -8.14
CA VAL A 25 13.89 -19.62 -8.52
C VAL A 25 14.30 -20.46 -7.31
N ASP A 26 13.39 -21.32 -6.84
CA ASP A 26 13.60 -22.19 -5.68
C ASP A 26 14.06 -21.46 -4.39
N GLY A 27 13.62 -20.20 -4.22
CA GLY A 27 13.98 -19.35 -3.08
C GLY A 27 15.35 -18.68 -3.19
N GLU A 28 16.14 -19.02 -4.21
CA GLU A 28 17.43 -18.40 -4.49
C GLU A 28 17.29 -17.24 -5.47
N THR A 29 17.96 -16.13 -5.16
CA THR A 29 17.99 -14.96 -6.05
C THR A 29 19.02 -15.20 -7.15
N GLN A 30 18.56 -15.24 -8.40
CA GLN A 30 19.45 -15.36 -9.56
C GLN A 30 19.98 -13.96 -9.94
N ARG A 31 20.90 -13.44 -9.12
CA ARG A 31 21.41 -12.05 -9.24
C ARG A 31 22.13 -11.75 -10.56
N THR A 32 22.74 -12.75 -11.17
CA THR A 32 23.47 -12.64 -12.45
C THR A 32 22.57 -12.36 -13.67
N SER A 33 21.24 -12.43 -13.52
CA SER A 33 20.25 -12.17 -14.58
C SER A 33 19.38 -10.94 -14.31
N GLY A 34 19.78 -10.09 -13.37
CA GLY A 34 19.02 -8.90 -12.98
C GLY A 34 18.92 -7.84 -14.08
N HIS A 35 17.75 -7.20 -14.20
CA HIS A 35 17.55 -6.07 -15.09
C HIS A 35 17.64 -4.77 -14.28
N THR A 36 18.59 -3.90 -14.60
CA THR A 36 18.73 -2.59 -13.98
C THR A 36 17.88 -1.56 -14.71
N LEU A 37 16.94 -0.95 -14.00
CA LEU A 37 16.07 0.12 -14.48
C LEU A 37 16.65 1.46 -14.03
N LYS A 38 17.07 2.27 -15.00
CA LYS A 38 17.67 3.59 -14.79
C LYS A 38 16.71 4.68 -15.26
N GLY A 39 16.47 5.68 -14.42
CA GLY A 39 15.58 6.80 -14.79
C GLY A 39 15.28 7.79 -13.68
N HIS A 40 15.41 7.39 -12.42
CA HIS A 40 15.36 8.33 -11.31
C HIS A 40 16.69 9.07 -11.15
N THR A 41 16.64 10.27 -10.61
CA THR A 41 17.81 11.12 -10.30
C THR A 41 17.99 11.32 -8.80
N GLY A 42 17.37 10.46 -8.00
CA GLY A 42 17.40 10.50 -6.55
C GLY A 42 16.99 9.16 -5.94
N PRO A 43 17.16 9.01 -4.61
CA PRO A 43 16.81 7.79 -3.88
C PRO A 43 15.40 7.29 -4.23
N VAL A 44 15.29 6.04 -4.66
CA VAL A 44 13.99 5.39 -4.87
C VAL A 44 13.44 4.94 -3.51
N TRP A 45 12.21 5.34 -3.19
CA TRP A 45 11.60 5.07 -1.88
C TRP A 45 10.78 3.79 -1.86
N GLN A 46 9.94 3.60 -2.87
CA GLN A 46 9.06 2.45 -2.94
C GLN A 46 8.88 1.99 -4.38
N VAL A 47 8.73 0.67 -4.51
CA VAL A 47 8.32 0.01 -5.76
C VAL A 47 7.04 -0.79 -5.52
N SER A 48 6.19 -0.90 -6.53
CA SER A 48 4.93 -1.64 -6.45
C SER A 48 4.65 -2.35 -7.77
N TRP A 49 4.43 -3.67 -7.69
CA TRP A 49 4.07 -4.49 -8.86
C TRP A 49 2.59 -4.34 -9.17
N ALA A 50 2.26 -4.14 -10.45
CA ALA A 50 0.87 -4.22 -10.89
C ALA A 50 0.42 -5.68 -10.94
N HIS A 51 -0.90 -5.89 -10.95
CA HIS A 51 -1.44 -7.23 -11.10
C HIS A 51 -1.05 -7.86 -12.47
N PRO A 52 -0.65 -9.15 -12.53
CA PRO A 52 -0.18 -9.80 -13.75
C PRO A 52 -1.16 -9.78 -14.94
N LYS A 53 -2.47 -9.61 -14.66
CA LYS A 53 -3.51 -9.42 -15.69
C LYS A 53 -3.21 -8.26 -16.64
N PHE A 54 -2.46 -7.25 -16.20
CA PHE A 54 -2.07 -6.09 -17.01
C PHE A 54 -0.70 -6.26 -17.70
N GLY A 55 -0.07 -7.43 -17.51
CA GLY A 55 1.30 -7.72 -17.90
C GLY A 55 2.30 -7.41 -16.78
N GLN A 56 3.58 -7.54 -17.12
CA GLN A 56 4.69 -7.32 -16.19
C GLN A 56 4.97 -5.82 -16.07
N ILE A 57 4.29 -5.18 -15.12
CA ILE A 57 4.35 -3.74 -14.89
C ILE A 57 4.83 -3.49 -13.46
N LEU A 58 5.76 -2.54 -13.33
CA LEU A 58 6.30 -2.08 -12.06
C LEU A 58 6.14 -0.56 -11.97
N ALA A 59 5.70 -0.05 -10.82
CA ALA A 59 5.75 1.36 -10.51
C ALA A 59 6.89 1.63 -9.52
N SER A 60 7.52 2.80 -9.63
CA SER A 60 8.52 3.29 -8.69
C SER A 60 8.30 4.76 -8.37
N CYS A 61 8.65 5.16 -7.16
CA CYS A 61 8.64 6.56 -6.73
C CYS A 61 9.93 6.93 -6.00
N SER A 62 10.32 8.20 -6.08
CA SER A 62 11.63 8.66 -5.63
C SER A 62 11.58 10.06 -5.00
N TYR A 63 12.65 10.37 -4.29
CA TYR A 63 12.97 11.70 -3.80
C TYR A 63 13.03 12.76 -4.90
N ASP A 64 13.30 12.37 -6.15
CA ASP A 64 13.34 13.28 -7.30
C ASP A 64 11.98 13.85 -7.73
N GLY A 65 10.90 13.50 -7.03
CA GLY A 65 9.54 13.97 -7.32
C GLY A 65 8.89 13.23 -8.49
N LYS A 66 9.48 12.13 -8.97
CA LYS A 66 8.96 11.38 -10.10
C LYS A 66 8.29 10.09 -9.66
N VAL A 67 7.25 9.72 -10.42
CA VAL A 67 6.72 8.36 -10.47
C VAL A 67 6.97 7.81 -11.86
N ILE A 68 7.62 6.66 -11.95
CA ILE A 68 7.91 6.00 -13.22
C ILE A 68 7.17 4.66 -13.26
N ILE A 69 6.50 4.39 -14.38
CA ILE A 69 5.86 3.11 -14.66
C ILE A 69 6.67 2.41 -15.73
N TRP A 70 7.16 1.23 -15.38
CA TRP A 70 7.99 0.36 -16.19
C TRP A 70 7.15 -0.81 -16.69
N LYS A 71 7.36 -1.20 -17.94
CA LYS A 71 6.76 -2.40 -18.52
C LYS A 71 7.81 -3.22 -19.21
N GLU A 72 7.81 -4.52 -18.93
CA GLU A 72 8.59 -5.48 -19.69
C GLU A 72 7.94 -5.68 -21.06
N GLN A 73 8.73 -5.48 -22.11
CA GLN A 73 8.34 -5.80 -23.47
C GLN A 73 8.74 -7.24 -23.76
N GLN A 74 7.81 -8.01 -24.32
CA GLN A 74 8.12 -9.35 -24.80
C GLN A 74 9.11 -9.25 -25.95
N ALA A 75 10.14 -10.08 -25.88
CA ALA A 75 11.17 -10.14 -26.89
C ALA A 75 10.58 -10.61 -28.23
N GLN A 76 10.52 -9.74 -29.25
CA GLN A 76 10.19 -10.16 -30.62
C GLN A 76 11.32 -10.99 -31.25
N ALA A 77 12.51 -10.99 -30.64
CA ALA A 77 13.68 -11.75 -31.03
C ALA A 77 14.44 -12.21 -29.77
N PRO A 78 15.23 -13.30 -29.80
CA PRO A 78 15.84 -13.93 -28.62
C PRO A 78 16.82 -13.06 -27.80
N ARG A 79 17.04 -11.79 -28.16
CA ARG A 79 17.84 -10.80 -27.43
C ARG A 79 17.20 -9.41 -27.30
N ALA A 80 15.90 -9.28 -27.63
CA ALA A 80 15.19 -7.99 -27.67
C ALA A 80 14.09 -7.87 -26.60
N GLY A 81 14.17 -8.67 -25.53
CA GLY A 81 13.32 -8.51 -24.35
C GLY A 81 13.93 -7.49 -23.42
N GLY A 82 13.11 -6.66 -22.79
CA GLY A 82 13.65 -5.65 -21.88
C GLY A 82 12.58 -4.79 -21.23
N TRP A 83 13.01 -4.05 -20.22
CA TRP A 83 12.16 -3.10 -19.51
C TRP A 83 12.22 -1.73 -20.16
N SER A 84 11.05 -1.10 -20.27
CA SER A 84 10.93 0.25 -20.84
C SER A 84 10.05 1.12 -19.94
N LYS A 85 10.34 2.42 -19.91
CA LYS A 85 9.46 3.41 -19.28
C LYS A 85 8.24 3.62 -20.16
N ILE A 86 7.05 3.30 -19.67
CA ILE A 86 5.78 3.52 -20.37
C ILE A 86 5.03 4.76 -19.89
N LYS A 87 5.37 5.25 -18.70
CA LYS A 87 4.85 6.51 -18.16
C LYS A 87 5.88 7.11 -17.20
N GLU A 88 6.04 8.42 -17.27
CA GLU A 88 6.76 9.21 -16.28
C GLU A 88 5.80 10.34 -15.86
N GLN A 89 5.64 10.51 -14.54
CA GLN A 89 4.83 11.57 -13.94
C GLN A 89 5.75 12.44 -13.08
N THR A 90 5.78 13.73 -13.40
CA THR A 90 6.72 14.71 -12.82
C THR A 90 5.99 15.94 -12.25
N GLN A 91 4.70 15.80 -11.94
CA GLN A 91 3.87 16.92 -11.49
C GLN A 91 4.10 17.31 -10.02
N HIS A 92 4.82 16.47 -9.26
CA HIS A 92 5.09 16.72 -7.86
C HIS A 92 6.16 17.78 -7.66
N LYS A 93 5.98 18.61 -6.64
CA LYS A 93 6.93 19.67 -6.26
C LYS A 93 7.94 19.18 -5.20
N ALA A 94 7.74 17.99 -4.67
CA ALA A 94 8.57 17.38 -3.64
C ALA A 94 8.67 15.85 -3.81
N SER A 95 9.43 15.21 -2.93
CA SER A 95 9.61 13.74 -2.85
C SER A 95 8.29 12.97 -2.95
N VAL A 96 8.28 11.87 -3.69
CA VAL A 96 7.16 10.93 -3.73
C VAL A 96 7.50 9.70 -2.89
N ASN A 97 6.84 9.57 -1.76
CA ASN A 97 7.25 8.65 -0.69
C ASN A 97 6.63 7.26 -0.84
N SER A 98 5.46 7.17 -1.47
CA SER A 98 4.75 5.90 -1.60
C SER A 98 3.94 5.79 -2.89
N VAL A 99 3.85 4.56 -3.40
CA VAL A 99 3.02 4.18 -4.54
C VAL A 99 2.30 2.86 -4.27
N SER A 100 1.03 2.78 -4.65
CA SER A 100 0.21 1.59 -4.42
C SER A 100 -0.74 1.34 -5.60
N TRP A 101 -0.65 0.15 -6.19
CA TRP A 101 -1.61 -0.29 -7.22
C TRP A 101 -2.94 -0.68 -6.59
N ALA A 102 -4.02 -0.28 -7.24
CA ALA A 102 -5.36 -0.68 -6.87
C ALA A 102 -5.59 -2.18 -7.11
N PRO A 103 -6.54 -2.79 -6.39
CA PRO A 103 -7.08 -4.09 -6.74
C PRO A 103 -7.46 -4.18 -8.22
N HIS A 104 -7.06 -5.26 -8.88
CA HIS A 104 -7.17 -5.42 -10.32
C HIS A 104 -8.62 -5.43 -10.86
N GLU A 105 -9.60 -5.68 -10.00
CA GLU A 105 -11.03 -5.58 -10.28
C GLU A 105 -11.45 -4.13 -10.59
N LEU A 106 -10.70 -3.14 -10.09
CA LEU A 106 -10.95 -1.72 -10.31
C LEU A 106 -10.27 -1.18 -11.59
N GLY A 107 -9.44 -2.01 -12.24
CA GLY A 107 -8.59 -1.62 -13.37
C GLY A 107 -7.15 -1.31 -12.96
N ALA A 108 -6.34 -0.88 -13.94
CA ALA A 108 -4.95 -0.51 -13.72
C ALA A 108 -4.88 0.94 -13.20
N ILE A 109 -5.03 1.09 -11.89
CA ILE A 109 -5.03 2.38 -11.18
C ILE A 109 -3.89 2.40 -10.17
N LEU A 110 -3.13 3.49 -10.10
CA LEU A 110 -2.02 3.70 -9.17
C LEU A 110 -2.27 4.95 -8.34
N ALA A 111 -2.19 4.85 -7.02
CA ALA A 111 -2.19 6.00 -6.11
C ALA A 111 -0.75 6.34 -5.72
N CYS A 112 -0.45 7.63 -5.60
CA CYS A 112 0.87 8.15 -5.24
C CYS A 112 0.76 9.11 -4.04
N ALA A 113 1.71 9.07 -3.11
CA ALA A 113 1.79 9.98 -1.97
C ALA A 113 3.04 10.85 -2.05
N SER A 114 2.88 12.18 -2.01
CA SER A 114 4.02 13.10 -2.03
C SER A 114 4.11 13.97 -0.78
N SER A 115 5.35 14.31 -0.43
CA SER A 115 5.66 15.30 0.61
C SER A 115 5.11 16.70 0.32
N ASP A 116 4.68 16.99 -0.91
CA ASP A 116 4.00 18.26 -1.23
C ASP A 116 2.51 18.28 -0.80
N GLY A 117 2.03 17.20 -0.19
CA GLY A 117 0.66 17.06 0.31
C GLY A 117 -0.33 16.55 -0.74
N THR A 118 0.06 16.43 -2.00
CA THR A 118 -0.80 15.96 -3.09
C THR A 118 -0.86 14.43 -3.16
N ILE A 119 -1.99 13.92 -3.65
CA ILE A 119 -2.19 12.49 -3.91
C ILE A 119 -2.71 12.30 -5.34
N PRO A 120 -1.83 12.16 -6.34
CA PRO A 120 -2.23 11.76 -7.68
C PRO A 120 -2.74 10.33 -7.72
N VAL A 121 -3.81 10.13 -8.48
CA VAL A 121 -4.33 8.82 -8.85
C VAL A 121 -4.23 8.69 -10.37
N LEU A 122 -3.30 7.85 -10.82
CA LEU A 122 -3.06 7.56 -12.23
C LEU A 122 -3.95 6.40 -12.66
N SER A 123 -4.69 6.55 -13.76
CA SER A 123 -5.55 5.50 -14.32
C SER A 123 -5.16 5.22 -15.75
N PHE A 124 -4.85 3.96 -16.07
CA PHE A 124 -4.70 3.52 -17.45
C PHE A 124 -6.08 3.24 -18.05
N LYS A 125 -6.43 3.99 -19.09
CA LYS A 125 -7.73 3.95 -19.74
C LYS A 125 -7.75 2.94 -20.89
N ASN A 126 -8.95 2.54 -21.29
CA ASN A 126 -9.17 1.56 -22.38
C ASN A 126 -8.68 2.04 -23.75
N ASP A 127 -8.49 3.35 -23.92
CA ASP A 127 -7.92 3.97 -25.13
C ASP A 127 -6.38 3.95 -25.14
N ASN A 128 -5.76 3.20 -24.23
CA ASN A 128 -4.32 3.13 -24.01
C ASN A 128 -3.68 4.45 -23.56
N THR A 129 -4.47 5.39 -23.02
CA THR A 129 -3.95 6.64 -22.46
C THR A 129 -3.92 6.62 -20.93
N TRP A 130 -3.12 7.52 -20.35
CA TRP A 130 -3.05 7.73 -18.90
C TRP A 130 -3.88 8.96 -18.50
N GLY A 131 -4.86 8.75 -17.63
CA GLY A 131 -5.49 9.81 -16.85
C GLY A 131 -4.78 10.04 -15.52
N ALA A 132 -4.90 11.24 -14.97
CA ALA A 132 -4.40 11.58 -13.65
C ALA A 132 -5.40 12.49 -12.93
N ASP A 133 -5.92 12.03 -11.81
CA ASP A 133 -6.67 12.88 -10.88
C ASP A 133 -5.72 13.35 -9.79
N VAL A 134 -5.50 14.65 -9.66
CA VAL A 134 -4.61 15.22 -8.65
C VAL A 134 -5.42 16.09 -7.72
N PHE A 135 -5.25 15.86 -6.41
CA PHE A 135 -5.93 16.63 -5.37
C PHE A 135 -5.03 16.75 -4.14
N GLU A 136 -5.34 17.74 -3.31
CA GLU A 136 -4.70 17.93 -2.03
C GLU A 136 -5.19 16.87 -1.03
N GLY A 137 -4.24 16.08 -0.56
CA GLY A 137 -4.41 14.98 0.39
C GLY A 137 -4.39 15.48 1.83
N HIS A 138 -3.24 16.04 2.19
CA HIS A 138 -2.83 16.41 3.54
C HIS A 138 -2.19 17.80 3.52
N ALA A 139 -2.35 18.57 4.59
CA ALA A 139 -1.93 19.99 4.61
C ALA A 139 -0.40 20.19 4.62
N ILE A 140 0.35 19.23 5.18
CA ILE A 140 1.80 19.33 5.38
C ILE A 140 2.57 18.44 4.39
N GLY A 141 2.10 17.22 4.18
CA GLY A 141 2.76 16.21 3.34
C GLY A 141 2.10 14.86 3.50
N CYS A 142 2.23 13.98 2.50
CA CYS A 142 1.71 12.63 2.50
C CYS A 142 2.85 11.61 2.45
N ASN A 143 2.89 10.69 3.41
CA ASN A 143 3.97 9.71 3.57
C ASN A 143 3.64 8.37 2.91
N ALA A 144 2.40 7.89 3.05
CA ALA A 144 2.01 6.57 2.58
C ALA A 144 0.59 6.53 2.02
N VAL A 145 0.36 5.60 1.10
CA VAL A 145 -0.95 5.29 0.53
C VAL A 145 -1.16 3.78 0.46
N SER A 146 -2.37 3.33 0.76
CA SER A 146 -2.74 1.92 0.68
C SER A 146 -4.18 1.74 0.23
N TRP A 147 -4.37 0.94 -0.82
CA TRP A 147 -5.69 0.63 -1.34
C TRP A 147 -6.46 -0.33 -0.44
N ALA A 148 -7.74 -0.02 -0.22
CA ALA A 148 -8.67 -0.95 0.39
C ALA A 148 -9.12 -2.00 -0.66
N PRO A 149 -9.58 -3.18 -0.22
CA PRO A 149 -10.18 -4.16 -1.11
C PRO A 149 -11.31 -3.57 -1.97
N ALA A 150 -11.41 -4.03 -3.22
CA ALA A 150 -12.44 -3.57 -4.18
C ALA A 150 -13.85 -3.87 -3.70
N VAL A 151 -14.02 -4.90 -2.88
CA VAL A 151 -15.31 -5.38 -2.41
C VAL A 151 -15.61 -4.77 -1.04
N GLN A 152 -16.84 -4.30 -0.83
CA GLN A 152 -17.24 -3.85 0.50
C GLN A 152 -17.28 -5.03 1.48
N PRO A 153 -16.77 -4.85 2.72
CA PRO A 153 -16.88 -5.86 3.77
C PRO A 153 -18.33 -6.33 3.94
N GLY A 154 -18.52 -7.64 4.10
CA GLY A 154 -19.84 -8.25 4.29
C GLY A 154 -20.70 -8.41 3.04
N SER A 155 -20.36 -7.80 1.89
CA SER A 155 -21.15 -7.94 0.66
C SER A 155 -21.19 -9.36 0.08
N LEU A 156 -20.23 -10.22 0.45
CA LEU A 156 -20.20 -11.65 0.08
C LEU A 156 -21.01 -12.54 1.03
N LEU A 157 -21.43 -12.03 2.19
CA LEU A 157 -22.16 -12.78 3.22
C LEU A 157 -23.69 -12.61 3.10
N VAL A 158 -24.15 -11.61 2.36
CA VAL A 158 -25.59 -11.39 2.11
C VAL A 158 -25.96 -12.11 0.81
N PRO A 159 -26.88 -13.10 0.84
CA PRO A 159 -27.48 -13.61 -0.37
C PRO A 159 -28.13 -12.43 -1.09
N GLN A 160 -27.66 -12.12 -2.30
CA GLN A 160 -28.36 -11.19 -3.20
C GLN A 160 -29.84 -11.58 -3.20
N PRO A 161 -30.79 -10.67 -2.95
CA PRO A 161 -32.19 -11.00 -3.09
C PRO A 161 -32.38 -11.50 -4.52
N SER A 162 -32.79 -12.76 -4.64
CA SER A 162 -33.08 -13.40 -5.91
C SER A 162 -34.37 -12.82 -6.49
N ASN A 163 -34.38 -11.53 -6.82
CA ASN A 163 -35.27 -11.00 -7.85
C ASN A 163 -34.66 -11.36 -9.22
N THR A 164 -34.36 -12.64 -9.41
CA THR A 164 -34.01 -13.18 -10.71
C THR A 164 -35.30 -13.47 -11.44
N VAL A 165 -35.72 -12.55 -12.29
CA VAL A 165 -36.56 -12.93 -13.44
C VAL A 165 -35.79 -14.02 -14.20
N PRO A 166 -36.42 -15.16 -14.59
CA PRO A 166 -35.75 -16.20 -15.36
C PRO A 166 -35.11 -15.58 -16.62
N GLY A 167 -33.77 -15.64 -16.73
CA GLY A 167 -33.01 -15.09 -17.86
C GLY A 167 -32.13 -13.86 -17.55
N GLN A 168 -32.13 -13.33 -16.33
CA GLN A 168 -31.25 -12.22 -15.94
C GLN A 168 -29.97 -12.73 -15.26
N ALA A 169 -28.80 -12.26 -15.72
CA ALA A 169 -27.51 -12.60 -15.13
C ALA A 169 -27.46 -12.19 -13.64
N PRO A 170 -26.78 -12.97 -12.76
CA PRO A 170 -26.67 -12.63 -11.35
C PRO A 170 -26.11 -11.21 -11.17
N ALA A 171 -26.68 -10.45 -10.23
CA ALA A 171 -26.26 -9.09 -9.93
C ALA A 171 -24.78 -9.07 -9.49
N ALA A 172 -23.96 -8.33 -10.22
CA ALA A 172 -22.53 -8.24 -9.98
C ALA A 172 -22.22 -7.61 -8.61
N VAL A 173 -21.21 -8.14 -7.92
CA VAL A 173 -20.66 -7.53 -6.71
C VAL A 173 -20.19 -6.11 -7.06
N GLN A 174 -20.77 -5.10 -6.42
CA GLN A 174 -20.39 -3.71 -6.66
C GLN A 174 -18.98 -3.47 -6.13
N SER A 175 -18.10 -3.08 -7.05
CA SER A 175 -16.73 -2.72 -6.72
C SER A 175 -16.65 -1.25 -6.31
N VAL A 176 -15.92 -0.94 -5.25
CA VAL A 176 -15.80 0.40 -4.69
C VAL A 176 -14.33 0.79 -4.63
N LYS A 177 -13.97 1.91 -5.25
CA LYS A 177 -12.62 2.47 -5.21
C LYS A 177 -12.42 3.23 -3.92
N ARG A 178 -11.56 2.71 -3.03
CA ARG A 178 -11.17 3.37 -1.78
C ARG A 178 -9.72 3.11 -1.45
N PHE A 179 -9.07 4.09 -0.85
CA PHE A 179 -7.73 3.95 -0.30
C PHE A 179 -7.59 4.83 0.93
N ALA A 180 -6.61 4.51 1.77
CA ALA A 180 -6.20 5.32 2.91
C ALA A 180 -4.87 6.01 2.60
N SER A 181 -4.69 7.22 3.12
CA SER A 181 -3.45 7.98 3.03
C SER A 181 -3.01 8.47 4.41
N ALA A 182 -1.70 8.38 4.68
CA ALA A 182 -1.07 8.82 5.92
C ALA A 182 -0.35 10.15 5.71
N GLY A 183 -0.53 11.10 6.63
CA GLY A 183 0.01 12.44 6.51
C GLY A 183 0.96 12.87 7.63
N CYS A 184 1.74 13.90 7.31
CA CYS A 184 2.51 14.69 8.28
C CYS A 184 1.64 15.63 9.11
N ASP A 185 0.32 15.65 8.88
CA ASP A 185 -0.68 16.35 9.69
C ASP A 185 -1.23 15.47 10.83
N ASN A 186 -0.57 14.34 11.11
CA ASN A 186 -0.92 13.33 12.12
C ASN A 186 -2.21 12.56 11.82
N LEU A 187 -2.82 12.81 10.67
CA LEU A 187 -4.09 12.21 10.27
C LEU A 187 -3.88 11.06 9.29
N VAL A 188 -4.81 10.11 9.34
CA VAL A 188 -5.04 9.19 8.23
C VAL A 188 -6.39 9.49 7.60
N LYS A 189 -6.40 9.66 6.28
CA LYS A 189 -7.61 10.04 5.53
C LYS A 189 -8.02 8.91 4.62
N ILE A 190 -9.29 8.54 4.68
CA ILE A 190 -9.87 7.52 3.78
C ILE A 190 -10.59 8.26 2.67
N ARG A 191 -10.21 7.96 1.44
CA ARG A 191 -10.83 8.52 0.24
C ARG A 191 -11.64 7.47 -0.48
N GLY A 192 -12.77 7.89 -1.03
CA GLY A 192 -13.61 7.09 -1.90
C GLY A 192 -13.86 7.82 -3.21
N PHE A 193 -13.93 7.08 -4.31
CA PHE A 193 -14.35 7.64 -5.58
C PHE A 193 -15.88 7.74 -5.63
N ARG A 194 -16.38 8.88 -6.09
CA ARG A 194 -17.79 9.13 -6.36
C ARG A 194 -18.03 9.07 -7.86
N ASP A 195 -18.77 8.06 -8.33
CA ASP A 195 -19.03 7.86 -9.77
C ASP A 195 -19.99 8.92 -10.35
N ASP A 196 -20.86 9.50 -9.53
CA ASP A 196 -21.77 10.59 -9.91
C ASP A 196 -21.00 11.88 -10.23
N THR A 197 -20.01 12.24 -9.41
CA THR A 197 -19.21 13.44 -9.61
C THR A 197 -17.88 13.18 -10.34
N GLN A 198 -17.57 11.92 -10.65
CA GLN A 198 -16.27 11.48 -11.17
C GLN A 198 -15.09 12.06 -10.38
N ALA A 199 -15.19 12.06 -9.05
CA ALA A 199 -14.23 12.74 -8.18
C ALA A 199 -13.89 11.93 -6.93
N TRP A 200 -12.66 12.10 -6.46
CA TRP A 200 -12.19 11.57 -5.20
C TRP A 200 -12.65 12.45 -4.04
N VAL A 201 -13.25 11.84 -3.03
CA VAL A 201 -13.77 12.56 -1.87
C VAL A 201 -13.30 11.94 -0.57
N GLU A 202 -13.05 12.78 0.42
CA GLU A 202 -12.76 12.34 1.77
C GLU A 202 -14.03 11.72 2.36
N LYS A 203 -13.91 10.48 2.86
CA LYS A 203 -15.00 9.68 3.42
C LYS A 203 -14.94 9.64 4.94
N ASP A 204 -13.76 9.36 5.47
CA ASP A 204 -13.49 9.29 6.90
C ASP A 204 -12.12 9.92 7.18
N VAL A 205 -11.97 10.51 8.36
CA VAL A 205 -10.70 10.98 8.92
C VAL A 205 -10.45 10.23 10.21
N LEU A 206 -9.28 9.61 10.30
CA LEU A 206 -8.83 8.86 11.46
C LEU A 206 -7.84 9.72 12.24
N ASP A 207 -8.29 10.18 13.40
CA ASP A 207 -7.52 11.03 14.31
C ASP A 207 -7.17 10.25 15.59
N GLY A 208 -5.88 10.16 15.88
CA GLY A 208 -5.40 9.43 17.04
C GLY A 208 -3.91 9.40 17.24
N HIS A 209 -3.11 9.73 16.23
CA HIS A 209 -1.66 9.89 16.38
C HIS A 209 -1.31 11.30 16.85
N ALA A 210 -0.21 11.41 17.60
CA ALA A 210 0.27 12.67 18.16
C ALA A 210 1.41 13.30 17.35
N ASP A 211 1.89 12.59 16.33
CA ASP A 211 2.98 12.99 15.44
C ASP A 211 2.77 12.37 14.05
N TRP A 212 3.68 12.61 13.11
CA TRP A 212 3.53 12.25 11.70
C TRP A 212 3.25 10.76 11.52
N VAL A 213 2.19 10.45 10.77
CA VAL A 213 1.90 9.07 10.41
C VAL A 213 2.84 8.66 9.28
N ARG A 214 3.66 7.65 9.53
CA ARG A 214 4.72 7.20 8.63
C ARG A 214 4.23 6.19 7.61
N ASP A 215 3.32 5.32 8.00
CA ASP A 215 2.78 4.30 7.12
C ASP A 215 1.31 3.98 7.43
N VAL A 216 0.60 3.51 6.40
CA VAL A 216 -0.78 3.03 6.49
C VAL A 216 -0.94 1.79 5.63
N ALA A 217 -1.56 0.75 6.18
CA ALA A 217 -1.86 -0.49 5.46
C ALA A 217 -3.32 -0.88 5.63
N CYS A 218 -4.07 -0.90 4.53
CA CYS A 218 -5.39 -1.51 4.49
C CYS A 218 -5.23 -3.04 4.41
N ALA A 219 -5.93 -3.77 5.29
CA ALA A 219 -5.87 -5.22 5.26
C ALA A 219 -6.61 -5.80 4.04
N PRO A 220 -6.04 -6.80 3.34
CA PRO A 220 -6.66 -7.46 2.19
C PRO A 220 -7.76 -8.43 2.65
N ASN A 221 -8.85 -7.89 3.20
CA ASN A 221 -9.91 -8.69 3.81
C ASN A 221 -10.95 -9.12 2.77
N ILE A 222 -10.64 -10.19 2.04
CA ILE A 222 -11.63 -10.84 1.18
C ILE A 222 -12.47 -11.77 2.05
N GLY A 223 -13.74 -11.42 2.29
CA GLY A 223 -14.72 -12.30 2.94
C GLY A 223 -14.94 -12.10 4.44
N LEU A 224 -14.15 -11.27 5.13
CA LEU A 224 -14.44 -10.88 6.51
C LEU A 224 -15.52 -9.78 6.56
N PRO A 225 -16.34 -9.72 7.63
CA PRO A 225 -17.39 -8.71 7.75
C PRO A 225 -16.86 -7.30 8.05
N ARG A 226 -15.58 -7.14 8.42
CA ARG A 226 -15.04 -5.90 8.96
C ARG A 226 -13.85 -5.38 8.13
N SER A 227 -13.71 -4.06 8.08
CA SER A 227 -12.51 -3.39 7.57
C SER A 227 -11.47 -3.24 8.67
N TYR A 228 -10.20 -3.43 8.31
CA TYR A 228 -9.05 -3.21 9.19
C TYR A 228 -8.03 -2.32 8.48
N ILE A 229 -7.47 -1.36 9.22
CA ILE A 229 -6.36 -0.51 8.77
C ILE A 229 -5.32 -0.50 9.89
N ALA A 230 -4.04 -0.69 9.57
CA ALA A 230 -2.94 -0.48 10.49
C ALA A 230 -2.24 0.84 10.16
N THR A 231 -1.86 1.61 11.17
CA THR A 231 -1.12 2.86 11.01
C THR A 231 0.06 2.89 11.95
N ALA A 232 1.22 3.35 11.47
CA ALA A 232 2.44 3.49 12.27
C ALA A 232 2.91 4.94 12.25
N SER A 233 3.33 5.47 13.39
CA SER A 233 3.61 6.90 13.56
C SER A 233 4.95 7.18 14.19
N GLN A 234 5.44 8.39 13.94
CA GLN A 234 6.62 8.97 14.57
C GLN A 234 6.49 9.07 16.10
N ASP A 235 5.26 9.08 16.62
CA ASP A 235 4.94 9.07 18.06
C ASP A 235 5.26 7.72 18.75
N LYS A 236 5.82 6.76 18.01
CA LYS A 236 6.23 5.42 18.47
C LYS A 236 5.06 4.48 18.75
N THR A 237 3.87 4.79 18.23
CA THR A 237 2.69 3.93 18.36
C THR A 237 2.31 3.29 17.03
N VAL A 238 1.65 2.13 17.13
CA VAL A 238 0.92 1.50 16.03
C VAL A 238 -0.53 1.40 16.44
N LEU A 239 -1.44 1.89 15.60
CA LEU A 239 -2.88 1.79 15.83
C LEU A 239 -3.52 0.84 14.83
N ILE A 240 -4.40 -0.02 15.31
CA ILE A 240 -5.29 -0.85 14.50
C ILE A 240 -6.67 -0.23 14.53
N TRP A 241 -7.15 0.15 13.35
CA TRP A 241 -8.46 0.73 13.13
C TRP A 241 -9.40 -0.34 12.60
N THR A 242 -10.58 -0.44 13.20
CA THR A 242 -11.60 -1.42 12.82
C THR A 242 -12.91 -0.72 12.49
N LYS A 243 -13.59 -1.21 11.44
CA LYS A 243 -14.92 -0.75 11.05
C LYS A 243 -15.80 -1.96 10.78
N ASP A 244 -16.80 -2.16 11.63
CA ASP A 244 -17.64 -3.37 11.60
C ASP A 244 -18.63 -3.39 10.43
N SER A 245 -19.08 -2.21 9.98
CA SER A 245 -19.97 -2.05 8.83
C SER A 245 -19.68 -0.72 8.13
N PRO A 246 -20.15 -0.51 6.88
CA PRO A 246 -19.95 0.77 6.17
C PRO A 246 -20.43 2.01 6.93
N THR A 247 -21.46 1.87 7.77
CA THR A 247 -22.09 2.95 8.55
C THR A 247 -21.58 3.01 10.00
N SER A 248 -20.86 2.01 10.48
CA SER A 248 -20.28 2.01 11.83
C SER A 248 -19.17 3.06 11.93
N PRO A 249 -18.95 3.68 13.11
CA PRO A 249 -17.76 4.49 13.32
C PRO A 249 -16.49 3.62 13.28
N TRP A 250 -15.35 4.26 13.02
CA TRP A 250 -14.05 3.63 13.19
C TRP A 250 -13.69 3.53 14.66
N VAL A 251 -13.20 2.37 15.08
CA VAL A 251 -12.69 2.12 16.43
C VAL A 251 -11.17 1.94 16.35
N LYS A 252 -10.42 2.71 17.14
CA LYS A 252 -8.96 2.59 17.25
C LYS A 252 -8.55 1.75 18.45
N THR A 253 -7.58 0.88 18.24
CA THR A 253 -6.96 0.05 19.28
C THR A 253 -5.44 0.19 19.15
N ALA A 254 -4.76 0.59 20.23
CA ALA A 254 -3.30 0.61 20.23
C ALA A 254 -2.75 -0.82 20.22
N LEU A 255 -1.76 -1.06 19.37
CA LEU A 255 -1.01 -2.30 19.39
C LEU A 255 0.13 -2.14 20.39
N ASP A 256 -0.13 -2.48 21.65
CA ASP A 256 0.91 -2.50 22.67
C ASP A 256 1.85 -3.69 22.39
N PRO A 257 3.18 -3.49 22.37
CA PRO A 257 4.09 -4.62 22.38
C PRO A 257 3.80 -5.43 23.65
N PRO A 258 3.68 -6.78 23.57
CA PRO A 258 3.49 -7.57 24.78
C PRO A 258 4.66 -7.26 25.70
N SER A 259 4.38 -6.63 26.84
CA SER A 259 5.34 -6.47 27.92
C SER A 259 5.91 -7.86 28.16
N ALA A 260 7.22 -8.03 27.98
CA ALA A 260 7.91 -9.28 28.30
C ALA A 260 7.34 -9.80 29.61
N SER A 261 6.73 -10.98 29.56
CA SER A 261 6.14 -11.62 30.73
C SER A 261 7.21 -11.60 31.83
N VAL A 262 7.03 -10.74 32.83
CA VAL A 262 7.88 -10.75 34.00
C VAL A 262 7.51 -12.04 34.72
N SER A 263 8.27 -13.09 34.47
CA SER A 263 8.22 -14.31 35.26
C SER A 263 8.38 -13.91 36.73
N PRO A 264 7.49 -14.32 37.65
CA PRO A 264 7.70 -14.03 39.05
C PRO A 264 8.99 -14.72 39.47
N THR A 265 10.02 -13.92 39.76
CA THR A 265 11.21 -14.36 40.49
C THR A 265 10.73 -15.06 41.76
N GLN A 266 10.90 -16.38 41.82
CA GLN A 266 10.80 -17.13 43.07
C GLN A 266 11.76 -16.49 44.06
N ALA A 267 11.21 -15.76 45.03
CA ALA A 267 11.96 -15.33 46.19
C ALA A 267 12.42 -16.59 46.93
N SER A 268 13.73 -16.80 46.91
CA SER A 268 14.44 -17.79 47.73
C SER A 268 14.15 -17.50 49.21
N GLY A 269 13.21 -18.24 49.79
CA GLY A 269 13.04 -18.33 51.23
C GLY A 269 14.16 -19.19 51.81
N ALA A 270 15.22 -18.55 52.28
CA ALA A 270 16.23 -19.19 53.13
C ALA A 270 15.56 -19.66 54.43
N VAL A 271 15.57 -20.97 54.68
CA VAL A 271 15.26 -21.54 55.99
C VAL A 271 16.58 -21.69 56.74
N ALA A 272 16.74 -20.91 57.81
CA ALA A 272 17.83 -21.04 58.77
C ALA A 272 17.54 -22.18 59.78
N PRO A 273 18.57 -22.73 60.44
CA PRO A 273 18.49 -24.02 61.14
C PRO A 273 18.11 -23.86 62.63
N ALA A 274 17.51 -24.90 63.20
CA ALA A 274 17.52 -25.15 64.65
C ALA A 274 17.33 -26.64 64.92
N GLY A 275 18.32 -27.26 65.59
CA GLY A 275 18.20 -28.60 66.13
C GLY A 275 17.56 -28.61 67.52
N ALA A 276 17.00 -29.75 67.92
CA ALA A 276 16.95 -30.26 69.29
C ALA A 276 16.20 -31.61 69.30
N THR A 277 16.97 -32.69 69.50
CA THR A 277 16.85 -33.80 70.47
C THR A 277 17.46 -35.05 69.88
#